data_AF-A0A519KK56-F1
#
_entry.id   AF-A0A519KK56-F1
#
_cell.length_a   1.000
_cell.length_b   1.000
_cell.length_c   1.000
_cell.angle_alpha   90.00
_cell.angle_beta   90.00
_cell.angle_gamma   90.00
#
_symmetry.space_group_name_H-M   'P 1'
#
loop_
_entity.id
_entity.type
_entity.pdbx_description
1 polymer ?
#
loop_
_entity_poly.entity_id
_entity_poly.type
_entity_poly.pdbx_seq_one_letter_code
_entity_poly.pdbx_strand_id
1 'polypeptide(L)'
;MTDRTIRNLAHLQRSASTARVLNLLQVWTANGPAEDGAPRDPAWAERPLFRTPALNRALIIKHRLRRDELDLFPGRRHVATKVVIPIDASDLKAGGRFVFVNQYTFDRSMAETFGIASEHPDMAALRLIDALPSLDPFLLREQLRRGGYDPAGCYFSISDADLGRMFVFVQRELEPLVTLSIGPDTDAVNVGLAGRLAEKILSNTSGEQLDALRETLRLPPEQYEEGVFCWKGFLYYKWMLASLLGQVATVADQVLTVKPGG
;
A
#
# COMPACT_ATOMS: atom_id res chain seq x y z
N MET A 1 -1.15 -34.13 -6.28
CA MET A 1 -1.83 -33.35 -7.35
C MET A 1 -2.26 -32.03 -6.75
N THR A 2 -1.58 -30.94 -7.08
CA THR A 2 -1.89 -29.61 -6.54
C THR A 2 -3.05 -29.02 -7.34
N ASP A 3 -4.16 -28.76 -6.66
CA ASP A 3 -5.40 -28.26 -7.27
C ASP A 3 -5.15 -26.96 -8.06
N ARG A 4 -5.39 -27.00 -9.38
CA ARG A 4 -5.18 -25.88 -10.31
C ARG A 4 -6.31 -24.85 -10.23
N THR A 5 -7.44 -25.18 -9.58
CA THR A 5 -8.57 -24.26 -9.41
C THR A 5 -8.24 -23.06 -8.52
N ILE A 6 -7.29 -23.19 -7.59
CA ILE A 6 -6.85 -22.11 -6.68
C ILE A 6 -5.95 -21.07 -7.38
N ARG A 7 -5.49 -21.34 -8.62
CA ARG A 7 -4.51 -20.50 -9.35
C ARG A 7 -5.12 -19.85 -10.60
N ASN A 8 -6.38 -19.46 -10.52
CA ASN A 8 -7.07 -18.79 -11.62
C ASN A 8 -7.06 -17.27 -11.40
N LEU A 9 -6.49 -16.51 -12.36
CA LEU A 9 -6.53 -15.05 -12.36
C LEU A 9 -7.97 -14.51 -12.38
N ALA A 10 -8.95 -15.28 -12.86
CA ALA A 10 -10.36 -14.91 -12.82
C ALA A 10 -10.89 -14.64 -11.39
N HIS A 11 -10.32 -15.26 -10.35
CA HIS A 11 -10.67 -14.92 -8.97
C HIS A 11 -10.19 -13.52 -8.57
N LEU A 12 -9.10 -13.05 -9.16
CA LEU A 12 -8.57 -11.71 -8.94
C LEU A 12 -9.40 -10.64 -9.65
N GLN A 13 -10.08 -10.97 -10.74
CA GLN A 13 -10.93 -10.04 -11.49
C GLN A 13 -12.05 -9.43 -10.63
N ARG A 14 -12.58 -10.21 -9.68
CA ARG A 14 -13.69 -9.80 -8.79
C ARG A 14 -13.22 -9.28 -7.43
N SER A 15 -11.98 -9.53 -7.04
CA SER A 15 -11.46 -9.10 -5.74
C SER A 15 -10.84 -7.71 -5.83
N ALA A 16 -11.24 -6.84 -4.89
CA ALA A 16 -10.61 -5.56 -4.64
C ALA A 16 -9.12 -5.72 -4.28
N SER A 17 -8.37 -4.62 -4.31
CA SER A 17 -7.00 -4.59 -3.78
C SER A 17 -6.99 -5.04 -2.30
N THR A 18 -6.07 -5.93 -1.97
CA THR A 18 -5.86 -6.52 -0.64
C THR A 18 -4.42 -6.30 -0.20
N ALA A 19 -4.10 -6.63 1.06
CA ALA A 19 -2.73 -6.64 1.56
C ALA A 19 -1.75 -7.53 0.74
N ARG A 20 -2.24 -8.41 -0.13
CA ARG A 20 -1.40 -9.28 -0.98
C ARG A 20 -1.47 -8.94 -2.47
N VAL A 21 -2.54 -8.29 -2.93
CA VAL A 21 -2.80 -8.05 -4.36
C VAL A 21 -3.22 -6.61 -4.56
N LEU A 22 -2.51 -5.89 -5.41
CA LEU A 22 -2.94 -4.59 -5.94
C LEU A 22 -3.44 -4.81 -7.36
N ASN A 23 -4.76 -4.63 -7.55
CA ASN A 23 -5.45 -4.90 -8.81
C ASN A 23 -5.58 -3.62 -9.64
N LEU A 24 -4.54 -3.28 -10.40
CA LEU A 24 -4.53 -2.05 -11.19
C LEU A 24 -5.49 -2.11 -12.37
N LEU A 25 -5.78 -3.32 -12.88
CA LEU A 25 -6.83 -3.50 -13.88
C LEU A 25 -8.19 -3.00 -13.38
N GLN A 26 -8.56 -3.32 -12.14
CA GLN A 26 -9.82 -2.82 -11.57
C GLN A 26 -9.79 -1.31 -11.37
N VAL A 27 -8.66 -0.75 -10.89
CA VAL A 27 -8.49 0.71 -10.74
C VAL A 27 -8.62 1.39 -12.10
N TRP A 28 -8.00 0.83 -13.15
CA TRP A 28 -8.11 1.31 -14.53
C TRP A 28 -9.54 1.26 -15.05
N THR A 29 -10.27 0.16 -14.87
CA THR A 29 -11.66 0.05 -15.32
C THR A 29 -12.58 1.06 -14.63
N ALA A 30 -12.35 1.31 -13.34
CA ALA A 30 -13.17 2.23 -12.56
C ALA A 30 -12.84 3.71 -12.79
N ASN A 31 -11.56 4.06 -13.01
CA ASN A 31 -11.07 5.45 -12.96
C ASN A 31 -10.39 5.91 -14.27
N GLY A 32 -9.89 4.97 -15.06
CA GLY A 32 -9.21 5.24 -16.33
C GLY A 32 -10.15 5.71 -17.45
N PRO A 33 -9.62 5.81 -18.68
CA PRO A 33 -10.37 6.29 -19.84
C PRO A 33 -11.67 5.52 -20.09
N ALA A 34 -12.76 6.25 -20.34
CA ALA A 34 -14.00 5.72 -20.86
C ALA A 34 -13.91 5.47 -22.38
N GLU A 35 -15.00 4.97 -22.98
CA GLU A 35 -15.02 4.64 -24.42
C GLU A 35 -14.79 5.87 -25.32
N ASP A 36 -15.12 7.06 -24.83
CA ASP A 36 -14.88 8.35 -25.47
C ASP A 36 -13.44 8.87 -25.30
N GLY A 37 -12.59 8.14 -24.57
CA GLY A 37 -11.19 8.49 -24.30
C GLY A 37 -10.99 9.43 -23.11
N ALA A 38 -12.04 9.96 -22.49
CA ALA A 38 -11.93 10.83 -21.32
C ALA A 38 -11.73 10.00 -20.04
N PRO A 39 -10.83 10.39 -19.12
CA PRO A 39 -10.68 9.69 -17.84
C PRO A 39 -11.94 9.85 -16.98
N ARG A 40 -12.38 8.75 -16.34
CA ARG A 40 -13.52 8.80 -15.39
C ARG A 40 -13.17 9.59 -14.13
N ASP A 41 -11.92 9.50 -13.70
CA ASP A 41 -11.35 10.32 -12.63
C ASP A 41 -10.19 11.16 -13.20
N PRO A 42 -10.31 12.49 -13.27
CA PRO A 42 -9.22 13.36 -13.72
C PRO A 42 -7.94 13.19 -12.88
N ALA A 43 -8.07 12.97 -11.56
CA ALA A 43 -6.92 12.83 -10.68
C ALA A 43 -6.09 11.57 -11.02
N TRP A 44 -6.76 10.50 -11.49
CA TRP A 44 -6.08 9.28 -11.97
C TRP A 44 -5.18 9.57 -13.18
N ALA A 45 -5.63 10.41 -14.11
CA ALA A 45 -4.88 10.77 -15.31
C ALA A 45 -3.72 11.75 -15.02
N GLU A 46 -3.94 12.69 -14.09
CA GLU A 46 -2.92 13.65 -13.66
C GLU A 46 -1.83 13.01 -12.80
N ARG A 47 -2.19 12.04 -11.96
CA ARG A 47 -1.29 11.38 -11.01
C ARG A 47 -1.37 9.84 -11.11
N PRO A 48 -0.95 9.25 -12.25
CA PRO A 48 -0.95 7.81 -12.42
C PRO A 48 0.13 7.15 -11.54
N LEU A 49 -0.09 5.90 -11.15
CA LEU A 49 0.91 5.13 -10.39
C LEU A 49 2.15 4.85 -11.24
N PHE A 50 1.94 4.46 -12.49
CA PHE A 50 3.01 4.21 -13.46
C PHE A 50 2.87 5.13 -14.67
N ARG A 51 3.99 5.57 -15.24
CA ARG A 51 3.99 6.31 -16.51
C ARG A 51 3.72 5.39 -17.69
N THR A 52 4.11 4.12 -17.60
CA THR A 52 3.87 3.08 -18.61
C THR A 52 2.40 2.64 -18.58
N PRO A 53 1.59 2.89 -19.63
CA PRO A 53 0.15 2.63 -19.59
C PRO A 53 -0.22 1.14 -19.42
N ALA A 54 0.65 0.23 -19.86
CA ALA A 54 0.43 -1.20 -19.70
C ALA A 54 0.59 -1.66 -18.23
N LEU A 55 1.46 -1.01 -17.44
CA LEU A 55 1.63 -1.33 -16.02
C LEU A 55 0.40 -0.92 -15.19
N ASN A 56 -0.30 0.15 -15.57
CA ASN A 56 -1.56 0.55 -14.93
C ASN A 56 -2.72 -0.44 -15.18
N ARG A 57 -2.49 -1.52 -15.93
CA ARG A 57 -3.45 -2.62 -16.14
C ARG A 57 -2.94 -3.96 -15.61
N ALA A 58 -1.82 -3.95 -14.88
CA ALA A 58 -1.21 -5.14 -14.31
C ALA A 58 -1.89 -5.57 -12.99
N LEU A 59 -1.55 -6.78 -12.54
CA LEU A 59 -1.79 -7.24 -11.17
C LEU A 59 -0.44 -7.30 -10.46
N ILE A 60 -0.32 -6.60 -9.33
CA ILE A 60 0.89 -6.63 -8.50
C ILE A 60 0.60 -7.52 -7.30
N ILE A 61 1.42 -8.54 -7.07
CA ILE A 61 1.14 -9.59 -6.10
C ILE A 61 2.34 -9.84 -5.20
N LYS A 62 2.13 -9.81 -3.88
CA LYS A 62 3.10 -10.34 -2.91
C LYS A 62 3.05 -11.86 -2.95
N HIS A 63 4.01 -12.45 -3.63
CA HIS A 63 4.04 -13.87 -3.95
C HIS A 63 5.02 -14.62 -3.06
N ARG A 64 4.53 -15.63 -2.34
CA ARG A 64 5.40 -16.57 -1.62
C ARG A 64 6.10 -17.47 -2.65
N LEU A 65 7.41 -17.34 -2.74
CA LEU A 65 8.24 -18.09 -3.66
C LEU A 65 8.14 -19.58 -3.38
N ARG A 66 8.00 -20.35 -4.46
CA ARG A 66 8.09 -21.80 -4.47
C ARG A 66 9.55 -22.22 -4.59
N ARG A 67 9.82 -23.50 -4.31
CA ARG A 67 11.18 -24.05 -4.33
C ARG A 67 11.90 -23.81 -5.66
N ASP A 68 11.19 -23.95 -6.77
CA ASP A 68 11.66 -23.74 -8.14
C ASP A 68 11.78 -22.26 -8.55
N GLU A 69 11.26 -21.34 -7.74
CA GLU A 69 11.33 -19.89 -7.98
C GLU A 69 12.41 -19.21 -7.14
N LEU A 70 13.02 -19.91 -6.17
CA LEU A 70 14.05 -19.34 -5.28
C LEU A 70 15.33 -18.96 -6.04
N ASP A 71 15.73 -19.79 -7.00
CA ASP A 71 16.97 -19.62 -7.78
C ASP A 71 16.88 -18.47 -8.81
N LEU A 72 15.73 -17.80 -8.93
CA LEU A 72 15.53 -16.64 -9.80
C LEU A 72 16.12 -15.35 -9.22
N PHE A 73 16.52 -15.35 -7.95
CA PHE A 73 16.89 -14.14 -7.22
C PHE A 73 18.33 -14.18 -6.69
N PRO A 74 18.97 -13.00 -6.55
CA PRO A 74 20.16 -12.89 -5.73
C PRO A 74 19.81 -13.10 -4.25
N GLY A 75 20.40 -14.14 -3.65
CA GLY A 75 20.28 -14.42 -2.22
C GLY A 75 19.00 -15.14 -1.79
N ARG A 76 18.82 -15.31 -0.47
CA ARG A 76 17.67 -16.04 0.09
C ARG A 76 16.48 -15.10 0.25
N ARG A 77 15.39 -15.41 -0.45
CA ARG A 77 14.12 -14.68 -0.37
C ARG A 77 12.94 -15.65 -0.29
N HIS A 78 11.92 -15.32 0.49
CA HIS A 78 10.71 -16.15 0.62
C HIS A 78 9.45 -15.51 0.02
N VAL A 79 9.42 -14.19 -0.11
CA VAL A 79 8.33 -13.43 -0.73
C VAL A 79 8.93 -12.42 -1.71
N ALA A 80 8.37 -12.35 -2.91
CA ALA A 80 8.75 -11.39 -3.93
C ALA A 80 7.51 -10.68 -4.50
N THR A 81 7.69 -9.49 -5.07
CA THR A 81 6.63 -8.84 -5.85
C THR A 81 6.59 -9.42 -7.26
N LYS A 82 5.45 -10.00 -7.62
CA LYS A 82 5.14 -10.50 -8.96
C LYS A 82 4.31 -9.47 -9.71
N VAL A 83 4.78 -9.05 -10.88
CA VAL A 83 4.04 -8.20 -11.82
C VAL A 83 3.42 -9.13 -12.86
N VAL A 84 2.09 -9.22 -12.90
CA VAL A 84 1.35 -10.03 -13.87
C VAL A 84 0.67 -9.11 -14.86
N ILE A 85 0.92 -9.33 -16.14
CA ILE A 85 0.33 -8.60 -17.25
C ILE A 85 -0.69 -9.55 -17.89
N PRO A 86 -2.00 -9.27 -17.78
CA PRO A 86 -3.01 -10.07 -18.46
C PRO A 86 -2.76 -10.11 -19.97
N ILE A 87 -2.96 -11.28 -20.60
CA ILE A 87 -2.96 -11.40 -22.07
C ILE A 87 -4.18 -10.68 -22.63
N ASP A 88 -5.32 -10.87 -21.97
CA ASP A 88 -6.57 -10.17 -22.25
C ASP A 88 -7.04 -9.51 -20.95
N ALA A 89 -7.25 -8.18 -21.01
CA ALA A 89 -7.72 -7.39 -19.88
C ALA A 89 -9.22 -7.60 -19.60
N SER A 90 -9.98 -8.11 -20.58
CA SER A 90 -11.40 -8.43 -20.46
C SER A 90 -11.65 -9.86 -19.96
N ASP A 91 -10.75 -10.80 -20.28
CA ASP A 91 -10.80 -12.18 -19.82
C ASP A 91 -9.48 -12.66 -19.19
N LEU A 92 -9.41 -12.59 -17.85
CA LEU A 92 -8.25 -13.08 -17.11
C LEU A 92 -8.05 -14.60 -17.20
N LYS A 93 -9.02 -15.38 -17.70
CA LYS A 93 -8.83 -16.82 -17.93
C LYS A 93 -7.87 -17.11 -19.07
N ALA A 94 -7.69 -16.17 -20.00
CA ALA A 94 -6.67 -16.24 -21.05
C ALA A 94 -5.25 -16.33 -20.46
N GLY A 95 -5.08 -15.98 -19.18
CA GLY A 95 -3.81 -16.02 -18.47
C GLY A 95 -3.07 -14.69 -18.56
N GLY A 96 -1.79 -14.74 -18.19
CA GLY A 96 -0.95 -13.55 -18.12
C GLY A 96 0.52 -13.90 -18.20
N ARG A 97 1.31 -12.98 -18.73
CA ARG A 97 2.78 -13.01 -18.60
C ARG A 97 3.15 -12.45 -17.23
N PHE A 98 4.29 -12.85 -16.69
CA PHE A 98 4.74 -12.28 -15.44
C PHE A 98 6.25 -12.13 -15.37
N VAL A 99 6.67 -11.24 -14.48
CA VAL A 99 8.05 -11.06 -14.06
C VAL A 99 8.06 -10.82 -12.55
N PHE A 100 9.09 -11.29 -11.86
CA PHE A 100 9.33 -10.88 -10.48
C PHE A 100 10.25 -9.67 -10.43
N VAL A 101 9.92 -8.70 -9.58
CA VAL A 101 10.78 -7.55 -9.32
C VAL A 101 12.07 -8.04 -8.67
N ASN A 102 13.21 -7.54 -9.15
CA ASN A 102 14.56 -7.92 -8.69
C ASN A 102 14.96 -9.39 -8.94
N GLN A 103 14.30 -10.12 -9.85
CA GLN A 103 14.89 -11.36 -10.40
C GLN A 103 16.11 -11.04 -11.29
N TYR A 104 17.01 -12.00 -11.53
CA TYR A 104 18.24 -11.77 -12.33
C TYR A 104 18.00 -11.09 -13.68
N THR A 105 16.91 -11.45 -14.37
CA THR A 105 16.57 -10.91 -15.69
C THR A 105 15.53 -9.79 -15.64
N PHE A 106 15.27 -9.20 -14.47
CA PHE A 106 14.19 -8.23 -14.28
C PHE A 106 14.30 -7.05 -15.25
N ASP A 107 15.41 -6.32 -15.23
CA ASP A 107 15.61 -5.13 -16.08
C ASP A 107 15.48 -5.47 -17.56
N ARG A 108 16.10 -6.58 -18.00
CA ARG A 108 15.99 -7.09 -19.36
C ARG A 108 14.54 -7.41 -19.75
N SER A 109 13.80 -8.09 -18.88
CA SER A 109 12.40 -8.48 -19.13
C SER A 109 11.50 -7.26 -19.25
N MET A 110 11.75 -6.22 -18.44
CA MET A 110 11.01 -4.96 -18.48
C MET A 110 11.33 -4.17 -19.76
N ALA A 111 12.60 -4.12 -20.17
CA ALA A 111 13.01 -3.50 -21.44
C ALA A 111 12.39 -4.22 -22.65
N GLU A 112 12.44 -5.56 -22.70
CA GLU A 112 11.89 -6.33 -23.81
C GLU A 112 10.35 -6.25 -23.89
N THR A 113 9.66 -6.18 -22.74
CA THR A 113 8.19 -6.21 -22.68
C THR A 113 7.56 -4.82 -22.83
N PHE A 114 8.19 -3.79 -22.26
CA PHE A 114 7.62 -2.44 -22.15
C PHE A 114 8.47 -1.34 -22.77
N GLY A 115 9.70 -1.64 -23.20
CA GLY A 115 10.64 -0.63 -23.70
C GLY A 115 11.17 0.30 -22.61
N ILE A 116 11.10 -0.09 -21.32
CA ILE A 116 11.56 0.74 -20.22
C ILE A 116 12.99 0.38 -19.80
N ALA A 117 13.84 1.40 -19.67
CA ALA A 117 15.22 1.26 -19.21
C ALA A 117 15.28 1.08 -17.67
N SER A 118 16.43 0.61 -17.17
CA SER A 118 16.65 0.33 -15.74
C SER A 118 16.48 1.57 -14.84
N GLU A 119 16.74 2.76 -15.38
CA GLU A 119 16.66 4.07 -14.72
C GLU A 119 15.25 4.69 -14.81
N HIS A 120 14.31 4.05 -15.53
CA HIS A 120 12.97 4.58 -15.70
C HIS A 120 12.24 4.69 -14.34
N PRO A 121 11.47 5.77 -14.07
CA PRO A 121 10.79 5.95 -12.78
C PRO A 121 9.90 4.76 -12.36
N ASP A 122 9.23 4.12 -13.31
CA ASP A 122 8.41 2.94 -13.01
C ASP A 122 9.23 1.77 -12.45
N MET A 123 10.51 1.64 -12.82
CA MET A 123 11.41 0.63 -12.26
C MET A 123 11.69 0.92 -10.78
N ALA A 124 11.93 2.18 -10.44
CA ALA A 124 12.10 2.61 -9.06
C ALA A 124 10.81 2.43 -8.24
N ALA A 125 9.65 2.79 -8.79
CA ALA A 125 8.35 2.54 -8.15
C ALA A 125 8.12 1.05 -7.89
N LEU A 126 8.40 0.17 -8.86
CA LEU A 126 8.28 -1.29 -8.66
C LEU A 126 9.22 -1.82 -7.58
N ARG A 127 10.45 -1.30 -7.48
CA ARG A 127 11.41 -1.65 -6.42
C ARG A 127 10.95 -1.18 -5.04
N LEU A 128 10.39 0.03 -4.94
CA LEU A 128 9.77 0.53 -3.70
C LEU A 128 8.62 -0.38 -3.26
N ILE A 129 7.76 -0.76 -4.20
CA ILE A 129 6.67 -1.70 -3.93
C ILE A 129 7.21 -3.07 -3.52
N ASP A 130 8.31 -3.54 -4.12
CA ASP A 130 8.95 -4.81 -3.79
C ASP A 130 9.53 -4.88 -2.37
N ALA A 131 10.06 -3.76 -1.87
CA ALA A 131 10.58 -3.66 -0.51
C ALA A 131 9.50 -3.83 0.58
N LEU A 132 8.23 -3.58 0.26
CA LEU A 132 7.14 -3.68 1.24
C LEU A 132 6.87 -5.12 1.69
N PRO A 133 6.49 -5.34 2.96
CA PRO A 133 6.03 -6.66 3.43
C PRO A 133 4.63 -7.02 2.88
N SER A 134 3.78 -6.02 2.63
CA SER A 134 2.42 -6.16 2.12
C SER A 134 2.04 -5.00 1.21
N LEU A 135 1.03 -5.19 0.36
CA LEU A 135 0.38 -4.16 -0.46
C LEU A 135 -0.79 -3.51 0.28
N ASP A 136 -0.70 -3.46 1.61
CA ASP A 136 -1.66 -2.73 2.41
C ASP A 136 -1.67 -1.26 1.94
N PRO A 137 -2.85 -0.67 1.72
CA PRO A 137 -2.97 0.70 1.23
C PRO A 137 -2.12 1.75 1.93
N PHE A 138 -2.04 1.67 3.26
CA PHE A 138 -1.34 2.67 4.05
C PHE A 138 0.16 2.55 3.80
N LEU A 139 0.71 1.34 3.93
CA LEU A 139 2.13 1.09 3.68
C LEU A 139 2.52 1.41 2.24
N LEU A 140 1.68 1.03 1.29
CA LEU A 140 1.90 1.30 -0.13
C LEU A 140 1.98 2.80 -0.41
N ARG A 141 0.99 3.56 0.07
CA ARG A 141 0.94 5.01 -0.10
C ARG A 141 2.13 5.71 0.54
N GLU A 142 2.45 5.33 1.78
CA GLU A 142 3.53 5.94 2.54
C GLU A 142 4.90 5.67 1.90
N GLN A 143 5.15 4.43 1.48
CA GLN A 143 6.41 4.04 0.83
C GLN A 143 6.59 4.72 -0.53
N LEU A 144 5.52 4.83 -1.33
CA LEU A 144 5.57 5.52 -2.60
C LEU A 144 5.87 7.01 -2.41
N ARG A 145 5.21 7.68 -1.45
CA ARG A 145 5.44 9.10 -1.15
C ARG A 145 6.87 9.39 -0.69
N ARG A 146 7.44 8.52 0.14
CA ARG A 146 8.85 8.60 0.55
C ARG A 146 9.80 8.50 -0.63
N GLY A 147 9.45 7.69 -1.61
CA GLY A 147 10.19 7.58 -2.87
C GLY A 147 9.93 8.70 -3.87
N GLY A 148 9.17 9.74 -3.50
CA GLY A 148 8.83 10.87 -4.39
C GLY A 148 7.64 10.62 -5.33
N TYR A 149 6.87 9.55 -5.11
CA TYR A 149 5.67 9.23 -5.90
C TYR A 149 4.40 9.59 -5.13
N ASP A 150 3.54 10.45 -5.69
CA ASP A 150 2.22 10.76 -5.12
C ASP A 150 1.09 10.38 -6.10
N PRO A 151 0.79 9.07 -6.28
CA PRO A 151 -0.34 8.63 -7.09
C PRO A 151 -1.68 9.12 -6.52
N ALA A 152 -2.70 9.15 -7.37
CA ALA A 152 -4.06 9.49 -6.98
C ALA A 152 -4.63 8.58 -5.86
N GLY A 153 -5.61 9.09 -5.13
CA GLY A 153 -6.24 8.36 -4.02
C GLY A 153 -6.90 7.03 -4.43
N CYS A 154 -7.36 6.93 -5.68
CA CYS A 154 -8.06 5.76 -6.22
C CYS A 154 -7.20 4.47 -6.23
N TYR A 155 -5.88 4.57 -6.12
CA TYR A 155 -4.98 3.41 -5.99
C TYR A 155 -4.96 2.79 -4.60
N PHE A 156 -5.42 3.51 -3.57
CA PHE A 156 -5.24 3.12 -2.18
C PHE A 156 -6.52 2.64 -1.49
N SER A 157 -7.72 2.84 -2.05
CA SER A 157 -8.96 2.34 -1.42
C SER A 157 -9.14 2.74 0.07
N ILE A 158 -8.50 3.83 0.53
CA ILE A 158 -8.69 4.39 1.87
C ILE A 158 -9.69 5.53 1.76
N SER A 159 -10.79 5.49 2.52
CA SER A 159 -11.75 6.59 2.54
C SER A 159 -11.23 7.77 3.38
N ASP A 160 -11.64 9.00 3.04
CA ASP A 160 -11.32 10.18 3.85
C ASP A 160 -11.88 10.06 5.28
N ALA A 161 -13.01 9.37 5.45
CA ALA A 161 -13.59 9.08 6.74
C ALA A 161 -12.72 8.13 7.58
N ASP A 162 -12.08 7.13 6.95
CA ASP A 162 -11.11 6.26 7.61
C ASP A 162 -9.86 7.03 8.02
N LEU A 163 -9.36 7.91 7.16
CA LEU A 163 -8.22 8.79 7.49
C LEU A 163 -8.54 9.68 8.69
N GLY A 164 -9.73 10.27 8.74
CA GLY A 164 -10.17 11.09 9.89
C GLY A 164 -10.28 10.28 11.18
N ARG A 165 -10.86 9.07 11.13
CA ARG A 165 -10.95 8.18 12.30
C ARG A 165 -9.57 7.72 12.79
N MET A 166 -8.67 7.38 11.86
CA MET A 166 -7.29 7.01 12.16
C MET A 166 -6.55 8.18 12.82
N PHE A 167 -6.74 9.41 12.33
CA PHE A 167 -6.12 10.61 12.91
C PHE A 167 -6.52 10.81 14.37
N VAL A 168 -7.82 10.76 14.68
CA VAL A 168 -8.34 10.90 16.05
C VAL A 168 -7.78 9.80 16.96
N PHE A 169 -7.67 8.57 16.46
CA PHE A 169 -7.06 7.48 17.21
C PHE A 169 -5.59 7.75 17.54
N VAL A 170 -4.81 8.19 16.55
CA VAL A 170 -3.39 8.52 16.73
C VAL A 170 -3.21 9.64 17.74
N GLN A 171 -4.01 10.71 17.65
CA GLN A 171 -3.95 11.81 18.62
C GLN A 171 -4.11 11.32 20.07
N ARG A 172 -5.08 10.43 20.32
CA ARG A 172 -5.32 9.85 21.64
C ARG A 172 -4.16 8.96 22.12
N GLU A 173 -3.51 8.24 21.20
CA GLU A 173 -2.35 7.40 21.53
C GLU A 173 -1.10 8.23 21.85
N LEU A 174 -0.99 9.45 21.31
CA LEU A 174 0.12 10.36 21.56
C LEU A 174 -0.03 11.19 22.84
N GLU A 175 -1.27 11.44 23.26
CA GLU A 175 -1.57 12.27 24.43
C GLU A 175 -0.80 11.87 25.70
N PRO A 176 -0.72 10.57 26.09
CA PRO A 176 0.06 10.18 27.27
C PRO A 176 1.56 10.51 27.15
N LEU A 177 2.13 10.39 25.94
CA LEU A 177 3.54 10.69 25.70
C LEU A 177 3.82 12.19 25.82
N VAL A 178 2.89 13.02 25.35
CA VAL A 178 2.97 14.49 25.47
C VAL A 178 2.85 14.90 26.94
N THR A 179 1.88 14.36 27.67
CA THR A 179 1.67 14.63 29.09
C THR A 179 2.90 14.25 29.94
N LEU A 180 3.53 13.10 29.65
CA LEU A 180 4.77 12.69 30.32
C LEU A 180 5.95 13.62 30.03
N SER A 181 5.99 14.23 28.84
CA SER A 181 7.12 15.06 28.39
C SER A 181 7.03 16.51 28.87
N ILE A 182 5.82 17.04 29.09
CA ILE A 182 5.58 18.47 29.38
C ILE A 182 5.09 18.69 30.82
N GLY A 183 4.56 17.64 31.46
CA GLY A 183 4.02 17.69 32.81
C GLY A 183 2.48 17.78 32.84
N PRO A 184 1.86 17.56 34.01
CA PRO A 184 0.41 17.45 34.16
C PRO A 184 -0.33 18.80 34.11
N ASP A 185 0.36 19.93 34.04
CA ASP A 185 -0.21 21.23 34.42
C ASP A 185 -1.16 21.89 33.39
N THR A 186 -1.57 21.23 32.30
CA THR A 186 -2.74 21.68 31.51
C THR A 186 -3.22 20.63 30.49
N ASP A 187 -4.26 19.87 30.84
CA ASP A 187 -4.87 18.85 29.96
C ASP A 187 -5.25 19.39 28.56
N ALA A 188 -5.85 20.59 28.50
CA ALA A 188 -6.24 21.22 27.24
C ALA A 188 -5.04 21.57 26.33
N VAL A 189 -3.89 21.92 26.92
CA VAL A 189 -2.65 22.19 26.18
C VAL A 189 -2.06 20.88 25.67
N ASN A 190 -2.08 19.83 26.49
CA ASN A 190 -1.57 18.50 26.12
C ASN A 190 -2.36 17.88 24.96
N VAL A 191 -3.69 17.97 24.96
CA VAL A 191 -4.54 17.49 23.84
C VAL A 191 -4.24 18.24 22.54
N GLY A 192 -4.07 19.58 22.62
CA GLY A 192 -3.73 20.40 21.46
C GLY A 192 -2.34 20.10 20.89
N LEU A 193 -1.36 19.85 21.77
CA LEU A 193 0.01 19.47 21.37
C LEU A 193 0.06 18.05 20.79
N ALA A 194 -0.70 17.11 21.35
CA ALA A 194 -0.85 15.76 20.79
C ALA A 194 -1.48 15.79 19.41
N GLY A 195 -2.49 16.66 19.18
CA GLY A 195 -3.09 16.86 17.85
C GLY A 195 -2.09 17.39 16.82
N ARG A 196 -1.30 18.41 17.19
CA ARG A 196 -0.24 18.94 16.33
C ARG A 196 0.86 17.91 16.05
N LEU A 197 1.22 17.10 17.04
CA LEU A 197 2.20 16.03 16.88
C LEU A 197 1.65 14.92 15.96
N ALA A 198 0.39 14.52 16.14
CA ALA A 198 -0.29 13.57 15.25
C ALA A 198 -0.32 14.07 13.81
N GLU A 199 -0.66 15.34 13.60
CA GLU A 199 -0.66 15.98 12.30
C GLU A 199 0.73 16.01 11.67
N LYS A 200 1.78 16.33 12.43
CA LYS A 200 3.16 16.33 11.94
C LYS A 200 3.67 14.93 11.62
N ILE A 201 3.32 13.93 12.43
CA ILE A 201 3.69 12.55 12.14
C ILE A 201 2.97 12.12 10.88
N LEU A 202 1.64 12.23 10.81
CA LEU A 202 0.83 11.69 9.73
C LEU A 202 0.89 12.50 8.41
N SER A 203 1.14 13.80 8.48
CA SER A 203 1.44 14.60 7.29
C SER A 203 2.88 14.29 6.88
N ASN A 204 3.09 13.81 5.66
CA ASN A 204 4.42 13.57 5.09
C ASN A 204 5.17 14.88 4.79
N THR A 205 4.96 15.92 5.58
CA THR A 205 5.60 17.21 5.43
C THR A 205 7.00 17.08 6.01
N SER A 206 7.96 16.66 5.19
CA SER A 206 9.38 16.88 5.43
C SER A 206 9.60 18.40 5.49
N GLY A 207 9.49 18.94 6.69
CA GLY A 207 9.73 20.36 6.98
C GLY A 207 10.56 20.49 8.25
N GLU A 208 11.22 21.64 8.40
CA GLU A 208 12.16 22.03 9.49
C GLU A 208 11.68 21.70 10.91
N GLN A 209 10.37 21.50 11.11
CA GLN A 209 9.80 21.19 12.43
C GLN A 209 9.89 19.69 12.81
N LEU A 210 10.01 18.78 11.84
CA LEU A 210 10.35 17.37 12.11
C LEU A 210 11.84 17.21 12.45
N ASP A 211 12.69 18.10 11.95
CA ASP A 211 14.11 18.16 12.33
C ASP A 211 14.30 18.48 13.80
N ALA A 212 13.48 19.38 14.37
CA ALA A 212 13.53 19.65 15.82
C ALA A 212 13.25 18.38 16.66
N LEU A 213 12.29 17.54 16.24
CA LEU A 213 12.00 16.27 16.92
C LEU A 213 13.12 15.25 16.70
N ARG A 214 13.66 15.16 15.48
CA ARG A 214 14.83 14.35 15.15
C ARG A 214 16.05 14.71 16.02
N GLU A 215 16.36 16.00 16.15
CA GLU A 215 17.46 16.51 16.96
C GLU A 215 17.27 16.20 18.44
N THR A 216 16.05 16.35 18.94
CA THR A 216 15.69 16.00 20.32
C THR A 216 15.92 14.51 20.58
N LEU A 217 15.53 13.65 19.63
CA LEU A 217 15.73 12.19 19.72
C LEU A 217 17.17 11.76 19.40
N ARG A 218 18.04 12.68 18.97
CA ARG A 218 19.43 12.43 18.55
C ARG A 218 19.55 11.36 17.48
N LEU A 219 18.59 11.30 16.56
CA LEU A 219 18.59 10.33 15.47
C LEU A 219 19.19 10.92 14.20
N PRO A 220 20.03 10.16 13.47
CA PRO A 220 20.37 10.48 12.09
C PRO A 220 19.10 10.62 11.23
N PRO A 221 19.11 11.46 10.18
CA PRO A 221 17.93 11.66 9.31
C PRO A 221 17.32 10.37 8.79
N GLU A 222 18.14 9.46 8.26
CA GLU A 222 17.69 8.17 7.73
C GLU A 222 17.00 7.30 8.79
N GLN A 223 17.57 7.23 10.00
CA GLN A 223 16.99 6.45 11.10
C GLN A 223 15.71 7.06 11.64
N TYR A 224 15.61 8.40 11.61
CA TYR A 224 14.40 9.09 12.01
C TYR A 224 13.27 8.87 11.02
N GLU A 225 13.54 8.98 9.71
CA GLU A 225 12.54 8.71 8.67
C GLU A 225 12.04 7.27 8.73
N GLU A 226 12.95 6.30 8.89
CA GLU A 226 12.60 4.89 9.09
C GLU A 226 11.81 4.68 10.39
N GLY A 227 12.23 5.28 11.50
CA GLY A 227 11.52 5.21 12.77
C GLY A 227 10.10 5.75 12.70
N VAL A 228 9.91 6.91 12.06
CA VAL A 228 8.59 7.51 11.81
C VAL A 228 7.74 6.61 10.92
N PHE A 229 8.33 5.91 9.94
CA PHE A 229 7.61 4.93 9.11
C PHE A 229 7.05 3.79 9.95
N CYS A 230 7.92 3.18 10.74
CA CYS A 230 7.57 2.04 11.57
C CYS A 230 6.51 2.44 12.59
N TRP A 231 6.62 3.64 13.17
CA TRP A 231 5.64 4.13 14.12
C TRP A 231 4.27 4.40 13.48
N LYS A 232 4.24 5.05 12.32
CA LYS A 232 3.05 5.21 11.48
C LYS A 232 2.38 3.87 11.19
N GLY A 233 3.16 2.90 10.72
CA GLY A 233 2.68 1.55 10.44
C GLY A 233 2.10 0.89 11.69
N PHE A 234 2.80 0.95 12.82
CA PHE A 234 2.33 0.39 14.09
C PHE A 234 1.01 1.01 14.54
N LEU A 235 0.91 2.33 14.51
CA LEU A 235 -0.31 3.07 14.86
C LEU A 235 -1.48 2.71 13.93
N TYR A 236 -1.23 2.64 12.62
CA TYR A 236 -2.22 2.22 11.64
C TYR A 236 -2.73 0.80 11.92
N TYR A 237 -1.82 -0.16 12.12
CA TYR A 237 -2.22 -1.55 12.40
C TYR A 237 -2.91 -1.71 13.75
N LYS A 238 -2.51 -0.94 14.77
CA LYS A 238 -3.19 -0.90 16.07
C LYS A 238 -4.63 -0.37 15.92
N TRP A 239 -4.81 0.71 15.16
CA TRP A 239 -6.12 1.27 14.84
C TRP A 239 -6.98 0.29 14.05
N MET A 240 -6.43 -0.30 12.99
CA MET A 240 -7.15 -1.26 12.15
C MET A 240 -7.59 -2.48 12.95
N LEU A 241 -6.72 -3.02 13.81
CA LEU A 241 -7.07 -4.12 14.69
C LEU A 241 -8.22 -3.74 15.66
N ALA A 242 -8.12 -2.58 16.30
CA ALA A 242 -9.17 -2.11 17.20
C ALA A 242 -10.51 -1.90 16.47
N SER A 243 -10.48 -1.37 15.24
CA SER A 243 -11.66 -1.18 14.41
C SER A 243 -12.29 -2.51 13.98
N LEU A 244 -11.48 -3.46 13.52
CA LEU A 244 -11.94 -4.78 13.10
C LEU A 244 -12.52 -5.59 14.26
N LEU A 245 -11.89 -5.57 15.44
CA LEU A 245 -12.39 -6.27 16.62
C LEU A 245 -13.81 -5.82 17.02
N GLY A 246 -14.12 -4.53 16.86
CA GLY A 246 -15.48 -4.02 17.10
C GLY A 246 -16.51 -4.58 16.12
N GLN A 247 -16.13 -4.85 14.87
CA GLN A 247 -17.02 -5.41 13.84
C GLN A 247 -17.16 -6.92 13.95
N VAL A 248 -16.11 -7.63 14.40
CA VAL A 248 -16.10 -9.09 14.54
C VAL A 248 -17.23 -9.57 15.45
N ALA A 249 -17.53 -8.84 16.54
CA ALA A 249 -18.63 -9.18 17.43
C ALA A 249 -19.97 -9.20 16.67
N THR A 250 -20.26 -8.15 15.90
CA THR A 250 -21.48 -8.05 15.08
C THR A 250 -21.57 -9.18 14.05
N VAL A 251 -20.46 -9.48 13.36
CA VAL A 251 -20.43 -10.55 12.37
C VAL A 251 -20.62 -11.92 13.02
N ALA A 252 -20.02 -12.16 14.19
CA ALA A 252 -20.20 -13.40 14.94
C ALA A 252 -21.68 -13.63 15.31
N ASP A 253 -22.37 -12.59 15.78
CA ASP A 253 -23.80 -12.66 16.08
C ASP A 253 -24.66 -12.93 14.83
N GLN A 254 -24.30 -12.31 13.70
CA GLN A 254 -24.98 -12.56 12.43
C GLN A 254 -24.77 -13.98 11.92
N VAL A 255 -23.55 -14.53 12.02
CA VAL A 255 -23.26 -15.91 11.62
C VAL A 255 -24.05 -16.91 12.46
N LEU A 256 -24.21 -16.65 13.76
CA LEU A 256 -25.00 -17.50 14.66
C LEU A 256 -26.51 -17.50 14.33
N THR A 257 -27.00 -16.42 13.72
CA THR A 257 -28.43 -16.23 13.41
C THR A 257 -28.80 -16.53 11.96
N VAL A 258 -27.82 -16.67 11.06
CA VAL A 258 -28.03 -17.08 9.67
C VAL A 258 -28.58 -18.50 9.61
N LYS A 259 -29.79 -18.65 9.07
CA LYS A 259 -30.31 -19.93 8.61
C LYS A 259 -29.90 -20.12 7.14
N PRO A 260 -29.17 -21.19 6.79
CA PRO A 260 -28.82 -21.44 5.39
C PRO A 260 -30.11 -21.67 4.59
N GLY A 261 -30.35 -20.82 3.61
CA GLY A 261 -31.33 -21.08 2.55
C GLY A 261 -30.69 -21.99 1.51
N GLY A 262 -31.28 -23.16 1.32
CA GLY A 262 -30.93 -24.07 0.22
C GLY A 262 -31.35 -23.51 -1.14
#